data_AF-A0A838AB89-F1
#
_entry.id   AF-A0A838AB89-F1
#
_cell.length_a   1.000
_cell.length_b   1.000
_cell.length_c   1.000
_cell.angle_alpha   90.00
_cell.angle_beta   90.00
_cell.angle_gamma   90.00
#
_symmetry.space_group_name_H-M   'P 1'
#
loop_
_entity.id
_entity.type
_entity.pdbx_description
1 polymer ?
#
loop_
_entity_poly.entity_id
_entity_poly.type
_entity_poly.pdbx_seq_one_letter_code
_entity_poly.pdbx_strand_id
1 'polypeptide(L)'
;MTAAVYALCVGVTAVALLYRARALRTDRSPAQVALTGVFFFSLCIWVVVLPGLWRFLGETVGLANLSGLLSHIAVMLVTACQQIVLLHLSHDRDVAWRKAAPRLIAIGLVIGTMVGLFARAIGRLGEHPTDFAVTTAASNPAYLAVYLAAFGAAQAEVARLCRRYRAVAPTAWLRRSLGLIIVSIGLLWIYVLGRLAGIVAGFVGATGHAWEPVTLVAVVAGSTLHLFGWLLPDLGPQLSRLWARLDRPRAYRALLPLHSALTRHVPTVVLRDSVAVARDRRADLRLRLYRLIIEIRDAQWALREWMSTDTRRAAERDAGDRGLTGEDRDAAIEAAMLAGALRAKAHGQRPEHPVDTPRVGEPEDLAAELAYHRALARHFGRLHAAPAEPTGEPARAAGETTGG
;
A
#
# COMPACT_ATOMS: atom_id res chain seq x y z
N MET A 1 -19.28 -18.64 -4.71
CA MET A 1 -18.09 -17.79 -4.47
C MET A 1 -18.25 -16.37 -5.01
N THR A 2 -18.77 -16.19 -6.24
CA THR A 2 -19.00 -14.87 -6.87
C THR A 2 -19.98 -13.96 -6.12
N ALA A 3 -21.09 -14.50 -5.61
CA ALA A 3 -22.10 -13.71 -4.89
C ALA A 3 -21.56 -13.02 -3.62
N ALA A 4 -20.68 -13.70 -2.86
CA ALA A 4 -20.07 -13.12 -1.66
C ALA A 4 -19.10 -11.98 -2.01
N VAL A 5 -18.33 -12.12 -3.08
CA VAL A 5 -17.44 -11.06 -3.59
C VAL A 5 -18.25 -9.85 -4.05
N TYR A 6 -19.35 -10.06 -4.77
CA TYR A 6 -20.23 -8.98 -5.20
C TYR A 6 -20.90 -8.27 -4.02
N ALA A 7 -21.42 -9.01 -3.05
CA ALA A 7 -21.99 -8.43 -1.83
C ALA A 7 -20.96 -7.61 -1.04
N LEU A 8 -19.72 -8.11 -0.93
CA LEU A 8 -18.62 -7.36 -0.31
C LEU A 8 -18.32 -6.07 -1.09
N CYS A 9 -18.25 -6.13 -2.42
CA CYS A 9 -18.01 -4.95 -3.26
C CYS A 9 -19.14 -3.92 -3.14
N VAL A 10 -20.40 -4.36 -3.08
CA VAL A 10 -21.55 -3.49 -2.79
C VAL A 10 -21.38 -2.80 -1.44
N GLY A 11 -21.12 -3.57 -0.37
CA GLY A 11 -20.95 -3.02 0.97
C GLY A 11 -19.80 -2.01 1.06
N VAL A 12 -18.62 -2.36 0.53
CA VAL A 12 -17.45 -1.48 0.50
C VAL A 12 -17.73 -0.21 -0.31
N THR A 13 -18.33 -0.33 -1.49
CA THR A 13 -18.63 0.83 -2.36
C THR A 13 -19.71 1.73 -1.74
N ALA A 14 -20.71 1.16 -1.07
CA ALA A 14 -21.74 1.91 -0.36
C ALA A 14 -21.17 2.70 0.82
N VAL A 15 -20.31 2.08 1.64
CA VAL A 15 -19.61 2.76 2.74
C VAL A 15 -18.72 3.88 2.20
N ALA A 16 -17.97 3.61 1.12
CA ALA A 16 -17.15 4.61 0.45
C ALA A 16 -17.98 5.79 -0.07
N LEU A 17 -19.12 5.52 -0.69
CA LEU A 17 -20.04 6.53 -1.18
C LEU A 17 -20.60 7.39 -0.05
N LEU A 18 -21.02 6.79 1.07
CA LEU A 18 -21.52 7.53 2.24
C LEU A 18 -20.44 8.43 2.84
N TYR A 19 -19.21 7.91 2.95
CA TYR A 19 -18.06 8.69 3.40
C TYR A 19 -17.81 9.91 2.48
N ARG A 20 -17.85 9.70 1.15
CA ARG A 20 -17.66 10.76 0.16
C ARG A 20 -18.81 11.77 0.12
N ALA A 21 -20.06 11.31 0.23
CA ALA A 21 -21.23 12.17 0.32
C ALA A 21 -21.15 13.08 1.56
N ARG A 22 -20.55 12.59 2.65
CA ARG A 22 -20.24 13.43 3.83
C ARG A 22 -19.12 14.43 3.53
N ALA A 23 -18.05 14.01 2.86
CA ALA A 23 -16.95 14.91 2.46
C ALA A 23 -17.41 16.03 1.53
N LEU A 24 -18.37 15.76 0.63
CA LEU A 24 -19.00 16.75 -0.25
C LEU A 24 -19.79 17.86 0.48
N ARG A 25 -20.12 17.66 1.77
CA ARG A 25 -20.69 18.73 2.58
C ARG A 25 -19.67 19.81 2.92
N THR A 26 -18.38 19.47 2.90
CA THR A 26 -17.28 20.36 3.26
C THR A 26 -16.51 20.86 2.04
N ASP A 27 -16.21 19.98 1.08
CA ASP A 27 -15.50 20.33 -0.16
C ASP A 27 -16.29 19.85 -1.39
N ARG A 28 -16.74 20.81 -2.22
CA ARG A 28 -17.46 20.57 -3.47
C ARG A 28 -16.61 20.81 -4.72
N SER A 29 -15.30 20.68 -4.59
CA SER A 29 -14.40 20.75 -5.74
C SER A 29 -14.83 19.74 -6.83
N PRO A 30 -14.65 20.06 -8.12
CA PRO A 30 -15.03 19.18 -9.22
C PRO A 30 -14.45 17.77 -9.11
N ALA A 31 -13.22 17.65 -8.59
CA ALA A 31 -12.58 16.37 -8.32
C ALA A 31 -13.32 15.55 -7.25
N GLN A 32 -13.80 16.14 -6.16
CA GLN A 32 -14.57 15.42 -5.13
C GLN A 32 -15.95 14.99 -5.64
N VAL A 33 -16.61 15.83 -6.43
CA VAL A 33 -17.90 15.50 -7.07
C VAL A 33 -17.71 14.32 -8.03
N ALA A 34 -16.72 14.41 -8.91
CA ALA A 34 -16.42 13.32 -9.85
C ALA A 34 -16.00 12.03 -9.14
N LEU A 35 -15.17 12.12 -8.09
CA LEU A 35 -14.78 10.94 -7.31
C LEU A 35 -15.98 10.30 -6.60
N THR A 36 -16.92 11.09 -6.11
CA THR A 36 -18.20 10.58 -5.60
C THR A 36 -19.00 9.89 -6.72
N GLY A 37 -19.01 10.46 -7.92
CA GLY A 37 -19.57 9.84 -9.13
C GLY A 37 -18.95 8.48 -9.44
N VAL A 38 -17.63 8.34 -9.32
CA VAL A 38 -16.94 7.04 -9.47
C VAL A 38 -17.56 5.99 -8.55
N PHE A 39 -17.74 6.30 -7.26
CA PHE A 39 -18.33 5.36 -6.30
C PHE A 39 -19.82 5.12 -6.54
N PHE A 40 -20.58 6.15 -6.89
CA PHE A 40 -22.01 6.04 -7.16
C PHE A 40 -22.29 5.12 -8.34
N PHE A 41 -21.68 5.39 -9.50
CA PHE A 41 -21.88 4.54 -10.68
C PHE A 41 -21.26 3.15 -10.49
N SER A 42 -20.16 3.01 -9.75
CA SER A 42 -19.63 1.69 -9.37
C SER A 42 -20.63 0.90 -8.53
N LEU A 43 -21.33 1.55 -7.59
CA LEU A 43 -22.36 0.91 -6.78
C LEU A 43 -23.52 0.46 -7.67
N CYS A 44 -23.95 1.30 -8.63
CA CYS A 44 -24.98 0.91 -9.60
C CYS A 44 -24.59 -0.36 -10.38
N ILE A 45 -23.35 -0.46 -10.86
CA ILE A 45 -22.85 -1.67 -11.54
C ILE A 45 -22.99 -2.90 -10.65
N TRP A 46 -22.48 -2.82 -9.41
CA TRP A 46 -22.53 -3.96 -8.49
C TRP A 46 -23.95 -4.36 -8.11
N VAL A 47 -24.84 -3.39 -7.95
CA VAL A 47 -26.25 -3.61 -7.63
C VAL A 47 -26.99 -4.28 -8.79
N VAL A 48 -26.74 -3.85 -10.03
CA VAL A 48 -27.36 -4.45 -11.23
C VAL A 48 -26.91 -5.90 -11.45
N VAL A 49 -25.69 -6.25 -11.03
CA VAL A 49 -25.13 -7.61 -11.16
C VAL A 49 -25.59 -8.57 -10.04
N LEU A 50 -26.27 -8.08 -9.00
CA LEU A 50 -26.82 -8.95 -7.95
C LEU A 50 -27.92 -9.88 -8.53
N PRO A 51 -27.85 -11.20 -8.30
CA PRO A 51 -28.77 -12.17 -8.90
C PRO A 51 -30.26 -11.87 -8.66
N GLY A 52 -30.60 -11.29 -7.51
CA GLY A 52 -31.99 -10.95 -7.17
C GLY A 52 -32.55 -9.80 -8.02
N LEU A 53 -31.80 -8.71 -8.18
CA LEU A 53 -32.23 -7.57 -8.98
C LEU A 53 -32.17 -7.88 -10.48
N TRP A 54 -31.18 -8.66 -10.90
CA TRP A 54 -31.04 -9.10 -12.28
C TRP A 54 -32.26 -9.92 -12.74
N ARG A 55 -32.71 -10.88 -11.91
CA ARG A 55 -33.94 -11.65 -12.16
C ARG A 55 -35.19 -10.77 -12.14
N PHE A 56 -35.32 -9.90 -11.13
CA PHE A 56 -36.46 -8.98 -11.03
C PHE A 56 -36.59 -8.10 -12.29
N LEU A 57 -35.49 -7.51 -12.77
CA LEU A 57 -35.49 -6.68 -13.98
C LEU A 57 -35.84 -7.50 -15.23
N GLY A 58 -35.33 -8.73 -15.33
CA GLY A 58 -35.65 -9.63 -16.45
C GLY A 58 -37.12 -10.07 -16.45
N GLU A 59 -37.68 -10.38 -15.29
CA GLU A 59 -39.05 -10.92 -15.13
C GLU A 59 -40.13 -9.83 -15.16
N THR A 60 -39.86 -8.64 -14.64
CA THR A 60 -40.88 -7.56 -14.54
C THR A 60 -40.87 -6.57 -15.69
N VAL A 61 -39.72 -6.33 -16.33
CA VAL A 61 -39.59 -5.37 -17.43
C VAL A 61 -39.62 -6.06 -18.80
N GLY A 62 -39.52 -7.40 -18.86
CA GLY A 62 -39.49 -8.21 -20.09
C GLY A 62 -38.19 -8.05 -20.91
N LEU A 63 -37.46 -6.96 -20.71
CA LEU A 63 -36.20 -6.68 -21.38
C LEU A 63 -35.03 -7.39 -20.69
N ALA A 64 -34.88 -8.69 -20.94
CA ALA A 64 -33.82 -9.56 -20.38
C ALA A 64 -32.38 -9.00 -20.55
N ASN A 65 -32.18 -8.04 -21.45
CA ASN A 65 -30.87 -7.46 -21.78
C ASN A 65 -30.64 -6.02 -21.27
N LEU A 66 -31.61 -5.39 -20.58
CA LEU A 66 -31.52 -4.00 -20.13
C LEU A 66 -30.47 -3.80 -19.02
N SER A 67 -30.31 -4.79 -18.14
CA SER A 67 -29.32 -4.79 -17.06
C SER A 67 -27.89 -4.68 -17.59
N GLY A 68 -27.59 -5.36 -18.70
CA GLY A 68 -26.31 -5.30 -19.38
C GLY A 68 -26.01 -3.93 -19.98
N LEU A 69 -26.98 -3.32 -20.67
CA LEU A 69 -26.85 -1.95 -21.18
C LEU A 69 -26.62 -0.96 -20.04
N LEU A 70 -27.42 -1.02 -18.99
CA LEU A 70 -27.31 -0.13 -17.83
C LEU A 70 -25.93 -0.25 -17.16
N SER A 71 -25.41 -1.48 -17.05
CA SER A 71 -24.07 -1.74 -16.52
C SER A 71 -22.99 -1.09 -17.39
N HIS A 72 -23.04 -1.25 -18.72
CA HIS A 72 -22.05 -0.64 -19.61
C HIS A 72 -22.14 0.90 -19.62
N ILE A 73 -23.35 1.47 -19.56
CA ILE A 73 -23.54 2.93 -19.41
C ILE A 73 -22.89 3.40 -18.10
N ALA A 74 -23.15 2.71 -16.99
CA ALA A 74 -22.55 3.03 -15.70
C ALA A 74 -21.01 2.94 -15.75
N VAL A 75 -20.44 1.93 -16.43
CA VAL A 75 -18.98 1.82 -16.64
C VAL A 75 -18.42 3.03 -17.42
N MET A 76 -19.11 3.47 -18.47
CA MET A 76 -18.69 4.65 -19.22
C MET A 76 -18.77 5.94 -18.38
N LEU A 77 -19.79 6.07 -17.53
CA LEU A 77 -19.93 7.20 -16.60
C LEU A 77 -18.88 7.17 -15.48
N VAL A 78 -18.52 5.98 -14.97
CA VAL A 78 -17.36 5.80 -14.08
C VAL A 78 -16.10 6.34 -14.78
N THR A 79 -15.87 5.94 -16.02
CA THR A 79 -14.68 6.34 -16.79
C THR A 79 -14.63 7.85 -17.02
N ALA A 80 -15.77 8.47 -17.34
CA ALA A 80 -15.90 9.93 -17.43
C ALA A 80 -15.50 10.63 -16.12
N CYS A 81 -16.03 10.14 -15.00
CA CYS A 81 -15.70 10.68 -13.68
C CYS A 81 -14.20 10.55 -13.36
N GLN A 82 -13.58 9.42 -13.68
CA GLN A 82 -12.15 9.21 -13.47
C GLN A 82 -11.28 10.20 -14.25
N GLN A 83 -11.65 10.48 -15.50
CA GLN A 83 -10.95 11.47 -16.31
C GLN A 83 -11.08 12.89 -15.71
N ILE A 84 -12.27 13.26 -15.22
CA ILE A 84 -12.47 14.54 -14.52
C ILE A 84 -11.57 14.63 -13.29
N VAL A 85 -11.55 13.59 -12.43
CA VAL A 85 -10.70 13.55 -11.24
C VAL A 85 -9.22 13.76 -11.62
N LEU A 86 -8.70 12.97 -12.56
CA LEU A 86 -7.28 13.02 -12.92
C LEU A 86 -6.88 14.34 -13.61
N LEU A 87 -7.78 14.90 -14.42
CA LEU A 87 -7.52 16.18 -15.09
C LEU A 87 -7.48 17.33 -14.08
N HIS A 88 -8.42 17.38 -13.12
CA HIS A 88 -8.43 18.38 -12.05
C HIS A 88 -7.32 18.19 -11.01
N LEU A 89 -6.78 16.98 -10.86
CA LEU A 89 -5.56 16.76 -10.07
C LEU A 89 -4.30 17.24 -10.78
N SER A 90 -4.30 17.26 -12.11
CA SER A 90 -3.10 17.54 -12.92
C SER A 90 -3.03 18.95 -13.50
N HIS A 91 -4.14 19.69 -13.52
CA HIS A 91 -4.23 21.00 -14.15
C HIS A 91 -5.19 21.91 -13.36
N ASP A 92 -5.02 23.21 -13.56
CA ASP A 92 -5.98 24.22 -13.08
C ASP A 92 -7.38 24.00 -13.69
N ARG A 93 -8.39 24.51 -12.99
CA ARG A 93 -9.81 24.26 -13.29
C ARG A 93 -10.18 24.50 -14.75
N ASP A 94 -9.74 25.61 -15.34
CA ASP A 94 -10.13 25.98 -16.71
C ASP A 94 -9.47 25.07 -17.75
N VAL A 95 -8.18 24.77 -17.56
CA VAL A 95 -7.44 23.85 -18.44
C VAL A 95 -7.97 22.42 -18.31
N ALA A 96 -8.32 22.00 -17.10
CA ALA A 96 -8.94 20.70 -16.83
C ALA A 96 -10.27 20.57 -17.58
N TRP A 97 -11.16 21.56 -17.50
CA TRP A 97 -12.44 21.53 -18.22
C TRP A 97 -12.28 21.57 -19.73
N ARG A 98 -11.37 22.40 -20.26
CA ARG A 98 -11.06 22.44 -21.70
C ARG A 98 -10.60 21.08 -22.23
N LYS A 99 -9.88 20.31 -21.42
CA LYS A 99 -9.44 18.94 -21.76
C LYS A 99 -10.50 17.87 -21.49
N ALA A 100 -11.39 18.08 -20.51
CA ALA A 100 -12.44 17.15 -20.14
C ALA A 100 -13.62 17.20 -21.12
N ALA A 101 -14.07 18.39 -21.52
CA ALA A 101 -15.23 18.59 -22.39
C ALA A 101 -15.25 17.71 -23.66
N PRO A 102 -14.20 17.68 -24.52
CA PRO A 102 -14.23 16.83 -25.71
C PRO A 102 -14.28 15.33 -25.38
N ARG A 103 -13.69 14.91 -24.25
CA ARG A 103 -13.73 13.51 -23.78
C ARG A 103 -15.13 13.13 -23.31
N LEU A 104 -15.79 14.02 -22.57
CA LEU A 104 -17.16 13.82 -22.10
C LEU A 104 -18.15 13.78 -23.26
N ILE A 105 -17.97 14.64 -24.27
CA ILE A 105 -18.77 14.61 -25.50
C ILE A 105 -18.57 13.26 -26.21
N ALA A 106 -17.32 12.80 -26.38
CA ALA A 106 -17.04 11.51 -27.00
C ALA A 106 -17.69 10.34 -26.23
N ILE A 107 -17.61 10.34 -24.90
CA ILE A 107 -18.29 9.33 -24.05
C ILE A 107 -19.81 9.40 -24.23
N GLY A 108 -20.39 10.61 -24.27
CA GLY A 108 -21.82 10.80 -24.52
C GLY A 108 -22.27 10.26 -25.88
N LEU A 109 -21.48 10.50 -26.94
CA LEU A 109 -21.73 9.97 -28.28
C LEU A 109 -21.65 8.44 -28.31
N VAL A 110 -20.68 7.84 -27.60
CA VAL A 110 -20.59 6.38 -27.46
C VAL A 110 -21.82 5.82 -26.76
N ILE A 111 -22.24 6.42 -25.64
CA ILE A 111 -23.45 6.00 -24.92
C ILE A 111 -24.68 6.10 -25.83
N GLY A 112 -24.85 7.22 -26.56
CA GLY A 112 -25.95 7.39 -27.52
C GLY A 112 -25.93 6.33 -28.62
N THR A 113 -24.75 6.02 -29.16
CA THR A 113 -24.56 4.97 -30.18
C THR A 113 -24.91 3.59 -29.64
N MET A 114 -24.45 3.27 -28.43
CA MET A 114 -24.77 2.02 -27.74
C MET A 114 -26.28 1.85 -27.52
N VAL A 115 -26.96 2.90 -27.03
CA VAL A 115 -28.41 2.92 -26.82
C VAL A 115 -29.15 2.74 -28.16
N GLY A 116 -28.72 3.43 -29.21
CA GLY A 116 -29.32 3.30 -30.55
C GLY A 116 -29.15 1.90 -31.16
N LEU A 117 -27.96 1.31 -31.04
CA LEU A 117 -27.69 -0.06 -31.48
C LEU A 117 -28.49 -1.10 -30.68
N PHE A 118 -28.67 -0.86 -29.38
CA PHE A 118 -29.47 -1.71 -28.51
C PHE A 118 -30.96 -1.63 -28.87
N ALA A 119 -31.51 -0.42 -29.03
CA ALA A 119 -32.91 -0.20 -29.42
C ALA A 119 -33.23 -0.85 -30.78
N ARG A 120 -32.31 -0.73 -31.76
CA ARG A 120 -32.45 -1.38 -33.06
C ARG A 120 -32.41 -2.91 -32.97
N ALA A 121 -31.64 -3.47 -32.04
CA ALA A 121 -31.53 -4.92 -31.85
C ALA A 121 -32.77 -5.51 -31.18
N ILE A 122 -33.36 -4.81 -30.19
CA ILE A 122 -34.64 -5.19 -29.58
C ILE A 122 -35.73 -5.33 -30.66
N GLY A 123 -35.79 -4.42 -31.63
CA GLY A 123 -36.78 -4.48 -32.70
C GLY A 123 -36.61 -5.63 -33.70
N ARG A 124 -35.52 -6.41 -33.66
CA ARG A 124 -35.20 -7.46 -34.64
C ARG A 124 -35.14 -8.87 -34.07
N LEU A 125 -34.86 -9.02 -32.78
CA LEU A 125 -34.64 -10.31 -32.12
C LEU A 125 -35.64 -10.42 -30.98
N GLY A 126 -36.58 -11.37 -31.10
CA GLY A 126 -37.45 -11.77 -30.01
C GLY A 126 -36.62 -12.16 -28.77
N GLU A 127 -37.19 -11.91 -27.60
CA GLU A 127 -36.55 -12.06 -26.30
C GLU A 127 -35.95 -13.47 -26.09
N HIS A 128 -34.63 -13.56 -25.98
CA HIS A 128 -33.95 -14.79 -25.54
C HIS A 128 -33.32 -14.56 -24.14
N PRO A 129 -33.89 -15.14 -23.05
CA PRO A 129 -33.70 -14.57 -21.72
C PRO A 129 -32.47 -15.01 -20.90
N THR A 130 -31.53 -15.84 -21.38
CA THR A 130 -30.74 -16.63 -20.42
C THR A 130 -29.22 -16.58 -20.45
N ASP A 131 -28.51 -15.90 -21.37
CA ASP A 131 -27.03 -15.97 -21.30
C ASP A 131 -26.24 -14.77 -21.88
N PHE A 132 -26.24 -13.64 -21.17
CA PHE A 132 -25.69 -12.36 -21.65
C PHE A 132 -24.18 -12.38 -22.00
N ALA A 133 -23.34 -13.23 -21.39
CA ALA A 133 -21.88 -13.16 -21.58
C ALA A 133 -21.38 -13.90 -22.83
N VAL A 134 -21.98 -15.05 -23.15
CA VAL A 134 -21.56 -15.92 -24.26
C VAL A 134 -22.41 -15.67 -25.51
N THR A 135 -23.70 -15.34 -25.36
CA THR A 135 -24.59 -15.15 -26.52
C THR A 135 -24.59 -13.72 -27.09
N THR A 136 -24.16 -12.69 -26.32
CA THR A 136 -24.13 -11.28 -26.81
C THR A 136 -23.07 -11.03 -27.88
N ALA A 137 -21.90 -11.69 -27.80
CA ALA A 137 -20.88 -11.57 -28.83
C ALA A 137 -21.40 -12.06 -30.20
N ALA A 138 -22.31 -13.05 -30.20
CA ALA A 138 -22.96 -13.56 -31.38
C ALA A 138 -24.24 -12.78 -31.78
N SER A 139 -25.02 -12.26 -30.82
CA SER A 139 -26.31 -11.63 -31.09
C SER A 139 -26.24 -10.13 -31.43
N ASN A 140 -25.25 -9.38 -30.93
CA ASN A 140 -25.01 -8.00 -31.35
C ASN A 140 -23.52 -7.61 -31.28
N PRO A 141 -22.69 -8.16 -32.19
CA PRO A 141 -21.24 -7.90 -32.21
C PRO A 141 -20.91 -6.42 -32.41
N ALA A 142 -21.74 -5.67 -33.14
CA ALA A 142 -21.54 -4.24 -33.38
C ALA A 142 -21.67 -3.41 -32.08
N TYR A 143 -22.70 -3.66 -31.28
CA TYR A 143 -22.86 -3.02 -29.97
C TYR A 143 -21.68 -3.29 -29.05
N LEU A 144 -21.30 -4.57 -28.93
CA LEU A 144 -20.23 -4.98 -28.02
C LEU A 144 -18.86 -4.44 -28.49
N ALA A 145 -18.60 -4.42 -29.80
CA ALA A 145 -17.37 -3.85 -30.36
C ALA A 145 -17.25 -2.35 -30.08
N VAL A 146 -18.33 -1.57 -30.25
CA VAL A 146 -18.34 -0.13 -29.93
C VAL A 146 -18.02 0.10 -28.46
N TYR A 147 -18.68 -0.64 -27.56
CA TYR A 147 -18.42 -0.56 -26.13
C TYR A 147 -16.97 -0.91 -25.79
N LEU A 148 -16.46 -2.05 -26.27
CA LEU A 148 -15.11 -2.52 -25.94
C LEU A 148 -14.02 -1.59 -26.47
N ALA A 149 -14.18 -1.08 -27.69
CA ALA A 149 -13.23 -0.13 -28.28
C ALA A 149 -13.21 1.18 -27.47
N ALA A 150 -14.38 1.74 -27.16
CA ALA A 150 -14.47 2.98 -26.39
C ALA A 150 -13.96 2.81 -24.95
N PHE A 151 -14.37 1.74 -24.26
CA PHE A 151 -13.92 1.43 -22.91
C PHE A 151 -12.41 1.20 -22.87
N GLY A 152 -11.86 0.38 -23.77
CA GLY A 152 -10.42 0.13 -23.87
C GLY A 152 -9.64 1.43 -24.08
N ALA A 153 -10.03 2.23 -25.08
CA ALA A 153 -9.39 3.52 -25.35
C ALA A 153 -9.46 4.46 -24.15
N ALA A 154 -10.62 4.59 -23.51
CA ALA A 154 -10.80 5.46 -22.35
C ALA A 154 -10.00 4.98 -21.13
N GLN A 155 -9.89 3.67 -20.88
CA GLN A 155 -9.06 3.13 -19.82
C GLN A 155 -7.56 3.30 -20.12
N ALA A 156 -7.14 3.21 -21.39
CA ALA A 156 -5.77 3.57 -21.77
C ALA A 156 -5.47 5.06 -21.47
N GLU A 157 -6.42 5.97 -21.72
CA GLU A 157 -6.29 7.36 -21.30
C GLU A 157 -6.11 7.50 -19.79
N VAL A 158 -6.95 6.83 -19.00
CA VAL A 158 -6.88 6.84 -17.54
C VAL A 158 -5.50 6.33 -17.09
N ALA A 159 -5.00 5.23 -17.66
CA ALA A 159 -3.67 4.71 -17.37
C ALA A 159 -2.54 5.69 -17.74
N ARG A 160 -2.66 6.43 -18.86
CA ARG A 160 -1.71 7.48 -19.24
C ARG A 160 -1.72 8.64 -18.24
N LEU A 161 -2.90 9.12 -17.85
CA LEU A 161 -3.05 10.19 -16.86
C LEU A 161 -2.52 9.76 -15.49
N CYS A 162 -2.86 8.55 -15.03
CA CYS A 162 -2.33 7.98 -13.78
C CYS A 162 -0.80 7.89 -13.80
N ARG A 163 -0.20 7.40 -14.89
CA ARG A 163 1.27 7.31 -15.01
C ARG A 163 1.94 8.67 -14.92
N ARG A 164 1.41 9.67 -15.64
CA ARG A 164 1.95 11.04 -15.64
C ARG A 164 1.83 11.67 -14.25
N TYR A 165 0.66 11.56 -13.62
CA TYR A 165 0.43 12.16 -12.30
C TYR A 165 1.19 11.43 -11.19
N ARG A 166 1.42 10.12 -11.31
CA ARG A 166 2.17 9.30 -10.35
C ARG A 166 3.59 9.81 -10.12
N ALA A 167 4.25 10.36 -11.16
CA ALA A 167 5.60 10.89 -11.07
C ALA A 167 5.70 12.13 -10.15
N VAL A 168 4.65 12.96 -10.13
CA VAL A 168 4.58 14.22 -9.37
C VAL A 168 3.68 14.11 -8.14
N ALA A 169 3.19 12.90 -7.82
CA ALA A 169 2.25 12.70 -6.72
C ALA A 169 2.91 13.05 -5.36
N PRO A 170 2.27 13.91 -4.54
CA PRO A 170 2.87 14.47 -3.32
C PRO A 170 2.95 13.45 -2.18
N THR A 171 2.10 12.42 -2.17
CA THR A 171 2.09 11.41 -1.10
C THR A 171 2.37 10.02 -1.63
N ALA A 172 3.05 9.21 -0.82
CA ALA A 172 3.37 7.82 -1.17
C ALA A 172 2.10 6.96 -1.36
N TRP A 173 1.03 7.24 -0.59
CA TRP A 173 -0.26 6.54 -0.75
C TRP A 173 -0.95 6.87 -2.06
N LEU A 174 -0.95 8.13 -2.49
CA LEU A 174 -1.46 8.51 -3.81
C LEU A 174 -0.61 7.89 -4.93
N ARG A 175 0.71 7.84 -4.77
CA ARG A 175 1.59 7.17 -5.73
C ARG A 175 1.31 5.68 -5.86
N ARG A 176 1.06 5.01 -4.73
CA ARG A 176 0.66 3.59 -4.67
C ARG A 176 -0.72 3.37 -5.28
N SER A 177 -1.66 4.26 -4.99
CA SER A 177 -3.04 4.17 -5.50
C SER A 177 -3.09 4.27 -7.03
N LEU A 178 -2.36 5.22 -7.62
CA LEU A 178 -2.24 5.38 -9.07
C LEU A 178 -1.56 4.15 -9.70
N GLY A 179 -0.54 3.60 -9.04
CA GLY A 179 0.08 2.32 -9.45
C GLY A 179 -0.92 1.17 -9.46
N LEU A 180 -1.74 1.06 -8.41
CA LEU A 180 -2.79 0.05 -8.27
C LEU A 180 -3.85 0.18 -9.37
N ILE A 181 -4.27 1.41 -9.69
CA ILE A 181 -5.17 1.71 -10.80
C ILE A 181 -4.57 1.27 -12.13
N ILE A 182 -3.30 1.55 -12.39
CA ILE A 182 -2.63 1.11 -13.64
C ILE A 182 -2.62 -0.41 -13.76
N VAL A 183 -2.27 -1.13 -12.69
CA VAL A 183 -2.28 -2.61 -12.67
C VAL A 183 -3.69 -3.15 -12.92
N SER A 184 -4.70 -2.55 -12.26
CA SER A 184 -6.10 -2.94 -12.46
C SER A 184 -6.57 -2.76 -13.90
N ILE A 185 -6.14 -1.69 -14.57
CA ILE A 185 -6.44 -1.44 -15.99
C ILE A 185 -5.81 -2.53 -16.87
N GLY A 186 -4.60 -2.99 -16.56
CA GLY A 186 -3.99 -4.13 -17.26
C GLY A 186 -4.84 -5.40 -17.20
N LEU A 187 -5.44 -5.71 -16.04
CA LEU A 187 -6.37 -6.83 -15.89
C LEU A 187 -7.67 -6.59 -16.68
N LEU A 188 -8.20 -5.37 -16.68
CA LEU A 188 -9.40 -5.03 -17.46
C LEU A 188 -9.13 -5.15 -18.98
N TRP A 189 -7.91 -4.90 -19.44
CA TRP A 189 -7.53 -5.14 -20.84
C TRP A 189 -7.55 -6.62 -21.22
N ILE A 190 -7.21 -7.54 -20.30
CA ILE A 190 -7.35 -8.99 -20.55
C ILE A 190 -8.83 -9.34 -20.80
N TYR A 191 -9.75 -8.76 -20.02
CA TYR A 191 -11.18 -8.91 -20.27
C TYR A 191 -11.58 -8.35 -21.64
N VAL A 192 -11.13 -7.14 -22.00
CA VAL A 192 -11.45 -6.53 -23.30
C VAL A 192 -10.96 -7.41 -24.46
N LEU A 193 -9.71 -7.85 -24.40
CA LEU A 193 -9.11 -8.70 -25.43
C LEU A 193 -9.83 -10.05 -25.54
N GLY A 194 -10.17 -10.68 -24.41
CA GLY A 194 -10.90 -11.94 -24.42
C GLY A 194 -12.32 -11.81 -24.99
N ARG A 195 -13.02 -10.70 -24.75
CA ARG A 195 -14.32 -10.43 -25.38
C ARG A 195 -14.20 -10.13 -26.87
N LEU A 196 -13.19 -9.38 -27.28
CA LEU A 196 -12.89 -9.17 -28.70
C LEU A 196 -12.56 -10.49 -29.41
N ALA A 197 -11.76 -11.36 -28.78
CA ALA A 197 -11.48 -12.70 -29.28
C ALA A 197 -12.77 -13.54 -29.39
N GLY A 198 -13.70 -13.40 -28.44
CA GLY A 198 -15.03 -14.01 -28.50
C GLY A 198 -15.86 -13.55 -29.71
N ILE A 199 -15.83 -12.27 -30.03
CA ILE A 199 -16.49 -11.72 -31.24
C ILE A 199 -15.86 -12.32 -32.50
N VAL A 200 -14.53 -12.35 -32.59
CA VAL A 200 -13.81 -12.93 -33.74
C VAL A 200 -14.09 -14.43 -33.89
N ALA A 201 -14.09 -15.17 -32.78
CA ALA A 201 -14.43 -16.59 -32.76
C ALA A 201 -15.85 -16.84 -33.29
N GLY A 202 -16.82 -16.00 -32.91
CA GLY A 202 -18.19 -16.08 -33.41
C GLY A 202 -18.28 -15.94 -34.94
N PHE A 203 -17.45 -15.12 -35.58
CA PHE A 203 -17.41 -14.98 -37.03
C PHE A 203 -16.90 -16.24 -37.76
N VAL A 204 -16.13 -17.09 -37.08
CA VAL A 204 -15.61 -18.35 -37.66
C VAL A 204 -16.35 -19.59 -37.14
N GLY A 205 -17.51 -19.40 -36.49
CA GLY A 205 -18.33 -20.50 -35.95
C GLY A 205 -17.74 -21.19 -34.71
N ALA A 206 -16.70 -20.60 -34.11
CA ALA A 206 -16.09 -21.08 -32.87
C ALA A 206 -16.74 -20.43 -31.63
N THR A 207 -16.54 -21.03 -30.46
CA THR A 207 -17.05 -20.50 -29.19
C THR A 207 -15.93 -19.92 -28.34
N GLY A 208 -16.26 -18.93 -27.50
CA GLY A 208 -15.30 -18.29 -26.58
C GLY A 208 -15.09 -19.04 -25.25
N HIS A 209 -15.67 -20.22 -25.06
CA HIS A 209 -15.71 -20.92 -23.78
C HIS A 209 -14.31 -21.25 -23.23
N ALA A 210 -13.32 -21.48 -24.10
CA ALA A 210 -11.98 -21.86 -23.69
C ALA A 210 -11.25 -20.79 -22.84
N TRP A 211 -11.48 -19.51 -23.10
CA TRP A 211 -10.85 -18.40 -22.37
C TRP A 211 -11.82 -17.64 -21.45
N GLU A 212 -13.11 -17.97 -21.45
CA GLU A 212 -14.12 -17.34 -20.60
C GLU A 212 -13.71 -17.30 -19.10
N PRO A 213 -13.18 -18.38 -18.48
CA PRO A 213 -12.76 -18.33 -17.08
C PRO A 213 -11.69 -17.27 -16.80
N VAL A 214 -10.72 -17.12 -17.71
CA VAL A 214 -9.66 -16.12 -17.61
C VAL A 214 -10.25 -14.71 -17.70
N THR A 215 -11.18 -14.47 -18.63
CA THR A 215 -11.84 -13.16 -18.76
C THR A 215 -12.66 -12.80 -17.52
N LEU A 216 -13.34 -13.77 -16.91
CA LEU A 216 -14.13 -13.60 -15.70
C LEU A 216 -13.25 -13.26 -14.49
N VAL A 217 -12.18 -14.02 -14.27
CA VAL A 217 -11.21 -13.73 -13.20
C VAL A 217 -10.59 -12.35 -13.41
N ALA A 218 -10.19 -12.02 -14.65
CA ALA A 218 -9.58 -10.74 -14.98
C ALA A 218 -10.51 -9.55 -14.71
N VAL A 219 -11.79 -9.63 -15.09
CA VAL A 219 -12.74 -8.52 -14.83
C VAL A 219 -13.07 -8.38 -13.35
N VAL A 220 -13.22 -9.48 -12.61
CA VAL A 220 -13.50 -9.43 -11.16
C VAL A 220 -12.30 -8.88 -10.40
N ALA A 221 -11.10 -9.44 -10.63
CA ALA A 221 -9.88 -8.97 -9.99
C ALA A 221 -9.54 -7.53 -10.39
N GLY A 222 -9.65 -7.21 -11.69
CA GLY A 222 -9.45 -5.87 -12.23
C GLY A 222 -10.39 -4.85 -11.60
N SER A 223 -11.70 -5.09 -11.61
CA SER A 223 -12.69 -4.16 -11.06
C SER A 223 -12.53 -3.96 -9.54
N THR A 224 -12.22 -5.04 -8.81
CA THR A 224 -11.97 -4.99 -7.36
C THR A 224 -10.73 -4.15 -7.06
N LEU A 225 -9.62 -4.42 -7.75
CA LEU A 225 -8.37 -3.69 -7.59
C LEU A 225 -8.54 -2.21 -7.98
N HIS A 226 -9.35 -1.95 -9.00
CA HIS A 226 -9.69 -0.60 -9.45
C HIS A 226 -10.43 0.18 -8.37
N LEU A 227 -11.46 -0.42 -7.76
CA LEU A 227 -12.21 0.16 -6.64
C LEU A 227 -11.28 0.50 -5.47
N PHE A 228 -10.42 -0.44 -5.06
CA PHE A 228 -9.44 -0.20 -4.00
C PHE A 228 -8.44 0.89 -4.38
N GLY A 229 -8.03 0.98 -5.64
CA GLY A 229 -7.19 2.05 -6.17
C GLY A 229 -7.77 3.44 -5.93
N TRP A 230 -9.07 3.63 -6.07
CA TRP A 230 -9.73 4.92 -5.79
C TRP A 230 -9.98 5.18 -4.30
N LEU A 231 -10.01 4.14 -3.46
CA LEU A 231 -10.16 4.25 -2.00
C LEU A 231 -8.85 4.54 -1.27
N LEU A 232 -7.73 4.07 -1.83
CA LEU A 232 -6.44 4.03 -1.15
C LEU A 232 -5.88 5.41 -0.73
N PRO A 233 -6.06 6.52 -1.48
CA PRO A 233 -5.57 7.84 -1.05
C PRO A 233 -6.12 8.29 0.29
N ASP A 234 -7.37 7.92 0.60
CA ASP A 234 -8.07 8.35 1.82
C ASP A 234 -7.88 7.37 2.97
N LEU A 235 -7.91 6.07 2.65
CA LEU A 235 -7.68 5.01 3.64
C LEU A 235 -6.20 4.93 4.04
N GLY A 236 -5.28 5.20 3.12
CA GLY A 236 -3.84 5.07 3.33
C GLY A 236 -3.32 5.79 4.59
N PRO A 237 -3.56 7.11 4.74
CA PRO A 237 -3.17 7.83 5.95
C PRO A 237 -3.78 7.27 7.23
N GLN A 238 -5.04 6.80 7.17
CA GLN A 238 -5.72 6.21 8.32
C GLN A 238 -5.11 4.84 8.68
N LEU A 239 -4.79 4.02 7.68
CA LEU A 239 -4.09 2.74 7.83
C LEU A 239 -2.69 2.96 8.41
N SER A 240 -1.93 3.94 7.93
CA SER A 240 -0.62 4.29 8.51
C SER A 240 -0.74 4.72 9.99
N ARG A 241 -1.76 5.52 10.33
CA ARG A 241 -2.01 5.92 11.74
C ARG A 241 -2.41 4.72 12.59
N LEU A 242 -3.26 3.83 12.08
CA LEU A 242 -3.69 2.63 12.79
C LEU A 242 -2.52 1.67 13.00
N TRP A 243 -1.72 1.42 11.95
CA TRP A 243 -0.49 0.65 12.03
C TRP A 243 0.47 1.24 13.06
N ALA A 244 0.71 2.55 13.03
CA ALA A 244 1.55 3.20 14.04
C ALA A 244 1.00 3.02 15.46
N ARG A 245 -0.33 3.08 15.66
CA ARG A 245 -0.94 2.84 16.98
C ARG A 245 -0.73 1.40 17.46
N LEU A 246 -0.86 0.43 16.56
CA LEU A 246 -0.65 -1.00 16.87
C LEU A 246 0.83 -1.36 17.05
N ASP A 247 1.72 -0.66 16.36
CA ASP A 247 3.15 -0.93 16.36
C ASP A 247 3.87 -0.29 17.56
N ARG A 248 3.41 0.86 18.07
CA ARG A 248 3.95 1.52 19.28
C ARG A 248 4.17 0.60 20.49
N PRO A 249 3.21 -0.25 20.93
CA PRO A 249 3.44 -1.13 22.07
C PRO A 249 4.52 -2.18 21.80
N ARG A 250 4.61 -2.67 20.56
CA ARG A 250 5.68 -3.59 20.14
C ARG A 250 7.02 -2.87 20.12
N ALA A 251 7.06 -1.64 19.61
CA ALA A 251 8.24 -0.77 19.62
C ALA A 251 8.77 -0.55 21.03
N TYR A 252 7.87 -0.11 21.92
CA TYR A 252 8.21 0.16 23.31
C TYR A 252 8.77 -1.08 24.00
N ARG A 253 8.11 -2.24 23.86
CA ARG A 253 8.59 -3.50 24.44
C ARG A 253 9.92 -3.97 23.86
N ALA A 254 10.16 -3.75 22.57
CA ALA A 254 11.41 -4.14 21.92
C ALA A 254 12.61 -3.29 22.38
N LEU A 255 12.39 -2.01 22.68
CA LEU A 255 13.43 -1.09 23.12
C LEU A 255 13.68 -1.10 24.63
N LEU A 256 12.71 -1.58 25.42
CA LEU A 256 12.79 -1.57 26.88
C LEU A 256 14.02 -2.32 27.44
N PRO A 257 14.42 -3.50 26.93
CA PRO A 257 15.61 -4.21 27.41
C PRO A 257 16.89 -3.39 27.19
N LEU A 258 17.08 -2.84 26.00
CA LEU A 258 18.21 -1.98 25.66
C LEU A 258 18.25 -0.76 26.60
N HIS A 259 17.14 -0.03 26.69
CA HIS A 259 17.02 1.13 27.58
C HIS A 259 17.39 0.78 29.03
N SER A 260 16.87 -0.33 29.56
CA SER A 260 17.13 -0.75 30.93
C SER A 260 18.61 -1.12 31.17
N ALA A 261 19.27 -1.74 30.19
CA ALA A 261 20.69 -2.10 30.30
C ALA A 261 21.58 -0.85 30.31
N LEU A 262 21.28 0.12 29.43
CA LEU A 262 22.04 1.35 29.32
C LEU A 262 21.85 2.26 30.54
N THR A 263 20.60 2.51 30.93
CA THR A 263 20.27 3.42 32.03
C THR A 263 20.68 2.88 33.41
N ARG A 264 20.81 1.56 33.57
CA ARG A 264 21.41 0.97 34.78
C ARG A 264 22.86 1.42 34.99
N HIS A 265 23.63 1.58 33.91
CA HIS A 265 25.02 2.01 33.96
C HIS A 265 25.18 3.54 33.89
N VAL A 266 24.13 4.25 33.48
CA VAL A 266 24.12 5.72 33.39
C VAL A 266 22.78 6.26 33.93
N PRO A 267 22.54 6.23 35.25
CA PRO A 267 21.24 6.66 35.80
C PRO A 267 21.00 8.17 35.63
N THR A 268 22.04 8.97 35.41
CA THR A 268 21.96 10.44 35.26
C THR A 268 21.21 10.89 34.01
N VAL A 269 21.09 10.04 33.00
CA VAL A 269 20.35 10.35 31.76
C VAL A 269 18.84 10.11 31.88
N VAL A 270 18.41 9.45 32.97
CA VAL A 270 16.99 9.21 33.21
C VAL A 270 16.36 10.52 33.67
N LEU A 271 15.55 11.13 32.80
CA LEU A 271 14.89 12.40 33.08
C LEU A 271 14.00 12.27 34.33
N ARG A 272 14.09 13.22 35.27
CA ARG A 272 13.44 13.17 36.62
C ARG A 272 11.95 12.80 36.62
N ASP A 273 11.18 13.28 35.62
CA ASP A 273 9.74 13.01 35.55
C ASP A 273 9.39 11.61 34.98
N SER A 274 10.38 10.73 34.75
CA SER A 274 10.21 9.48 34.01
C SER A 274 9.37 8.50 34.81
N VAL A 275 9.58 8.48 36.13
CA VAL A 275 8.81 7.68 37.08
C VAL A 275 7.35 8.11 37.11
N ALA A 276 7.07 9.42 37.04
CA ALA A 276 5.71 9.96 37.00
C ALA A 276 5.00 9.61 35.67
N VAL A 277 5.67 9.82 34.54
CA VAL A 277 5.13 9.52 33.20
C VAL A 277 4.98 8.00 32.96
N ALA A 278 5.88 7.17 33.51
CA ALA A 278 5.79 5.71 33.43
C ALA A 278 4.65 5.14 34.29
N ARG A 279 4.35 5.77 35.44
CA ARG A 279 3.22 5.39 36.32
C ARG A 279 1.88 5.91 35.84
N ASP A 280 1.85 7.03 35.12
CA ASP A 280 0.62 7.59 34.57
C ASP A 280 0.11 6.74 33.40
N ARG A 281 -0.79 5.78 33.66
CA ARG A 281 -1.44 4.96 32.64
C ARG A 281 -2.21 5.77 31.59
N ARG A 282 -2.50 7.06 31.85
CA ARG A 282 -3.13 7.99 30.89
C ARG A 282 -2.11 8.69 30.00
N ALA A 283 -0.82 8.68 30.34
CA ALA A 283 0.23 9.24 29.50
C ALA A 283 0.27 8.48 28.16
N ASP A 284 0.12 9.23 27.07
CA ASP A 284 0.13 8.72 25.70
C ASP A 284 1.38 7.85 25.48
N LEU A 285 1.19 6.59 25.08
CA LEU A 285 2.27 5.64 24.79
C LEU A 285 3.29 6.23 23.79
N ARG A 286 2.83 7.15 22.93
CA ARG A 286 3.69 7.95 22.06
C ARG A 286 4.72 8.79 22.83
N LEU A 287 4.32 9.49 23.89
CA LEU A 287 5.22 10.30 24.72
C LEU A 287 6.24 9.42 25.43
N ARG A 288 5.80 8.27 25.96
CA ARG A 288 6.67 7.28 26.60
C ARG A 288 7.71 6.72 25.63
N LEU A 289 7.30 6.36 24.41
CA LEU A 289 8.21 5.87 23.38
C LEU A 289 9.20 6.96 22.94
N TYR A 290 8.75 8.19 22.75
CA TYR A 290 9.62 9.31 22.38
C TYR A 290 10.69 9.57 23.45
N ARG A 291 10.28 9.58 24.73
CA ARG A 291 11.19 9.72 25.86
C ARG A 291 12.18 8.57 25.98
N LEU A 292 11.72 7.33 25.77
CA LEU A 292 12.56 6.14 25.77
C LEU A 292 13.72 6.26 24.77
N ILE A 293 13.44 6.80 23.57
CA ILE A 293 14.45 7.04 22.53
C ILE A 293 15.44 8.12 22.96
N ILE A 294 14.96 9.24 23.53
CA ILE A 294 15.83 10.30 24.06
C ILE A 294 16.78 9.74 25.13
N GLU A 295 16.26 8.99 26.09
CA GLU A 295 17.07 8.43 27.19
C GLU A 295 18.09 7.39 26.68
N ILE A 296 17.76 6.63 25.62
CA ILE A 296 18.75 5.77 24.94
C ILE A 296 19.86 6.61 24.29
N ARG A 297 19.50 7.70 23.61
CA ARG A 297 20.47 8.59 22.96
C ARG A 297 21.40 9.27 23.95
N ASP A 298 20.85 9.76 25.04
CA ASP A 298 21.63 10.38 26.10
C ASP A 298 22.57 9.34 26.74
N ALA A 299 22.10 8.10 26.93
CA ALA A 299 22.95 7.02 27.42
C ALA A 299 24.06 6.63 26.42
N GLN A 300 23.79 6.61 25.11
CA GLN A 300 24.82 6.38 24.07
C GLN A 300 25.93 7.44 24.18
N TRP A 301 25.56 8.71 24.30
CA TRP A 301 26.52 9.81 24.46
C TRP A 301 27.30 9.73 25.77
N ALA A 302 26.64 9.42 26.89
CA ALA A 302 27.32 9.26 28.17
C ALA A 302 28.24 8.03 28.23
N LEU A 303 27.98 7.00 27.43
CA LEU A 303 28.82 5.80 27.30
C LEU A 303 29.95 5.96 26.28
N ARG A 304 29.96 7.02 25.49
CA ARG A 304 30.96 7.28 24.45
C ARG A 304 32.40 7.13 24.95
N GLU A 305 32.71 7.68 26.13
CA GLU A 305 34.05 7.63 26.73
C GLU A 305 34.51 6.21 27.09
N TRP A 306 33.59 5.24 27.11
CA TRP A 306 33.84 3.84 27.41
C TRP A 306 33.84 2.96 26.15
N MET A 307 33.55 3.53 24.97
CA MET A 307 33.55 2.82 23.70
C MET A 307 34.94 2.88 23.06
N SER A 308 35.52 1.73 22.72
CA SER A 308 36.85 1.60 22.09
C SER A 308 36.79 1.63 20.57
N THR A 309 37.75 2.30 19.93
CA THR A 309 37.96 2.23 18.47
C THR A 309 38.27 0.82 17.98
N ASP A 310 38.91 -0.01 18.80
CA ASP A 310 39.23 -1.40 18.45
C ASP A 310 37.99 -2.28 18.43
N THR A 311 37.07 -2.05 19.37
CA THR A 311 35.75 -2.71 19.36
C THR A 311 34.97 -2.33 18.10
N ARG A 312 35.02 -1.05 17.70
CA ARG A 312 34.40 -0.59 16.45
C ARG A 312 34.99 -1.29 15.22
N ARG A 313 36.31 -1.34 15.09
CA ARG A 313 37.00 -2.02 13.97
C ARG A 313 36.69 -3.52 13.93
N ALA A 314 36.64 -4.17 15.09
CA ALA A 314 36.25 -5.58 15.19
C ALA A 314 34.81 -5.80 14.72
N ALA A 315 33.88 -4.95 15.16
CA ALA A 315 32.47 -5.03 14.77
C ALA A 315 32.24 -4.69 13.28
N GLU A 316 33.02 -3.77 12.70
CA GLU A 316 33.00 -3.47 11.27
C GLU A 316 33.41 -4.69 10.43
N ARG A 317 34.40 -5.46 10.89
CA ARG A 317 34.82 -6.72 10.27
C ARG A 317 33.74 -7.81 10.40
N ASP A 318 33.23 -8.06 11.61
CA ASP A 318 32.14 -9.03 11.83
C ASP A 318 30.92 -8.73 10.96
N ALA A 319 30.52 -7.45 10.88
CA ALA A 319 29.39 -7.04 10.07
C ALA A 319 29.65 -7.26 8.57
N GLY A 320 30.89 -7.06 8.12
CA GLY A 320 31.32 -7.37 6.75
C GLY A 320 31.29 -8.87 6.45
N ASP A 321 31.83 -9.69 7.34
CA ASP A 321 31.87 -11.15 7.22
C ASP A 321 30.45 -11.75 7.17
N ARG A 322 29.51 -11.12 7.88
CA ARG A 322 28.08 -11.48 7.88
C ARG A 322 27.28 -10.88 6.71
N GLY A 323 27.91 -10.09 5.85
CA GLY A 323 27.26 -9.45 4.70
C GLY A 323 26.20 -8.42 5.06
N LEU A 324 26.28 -7.80 6.25
CA LEU A 324 25.34 -6.77 6.66
C LEU A 324 25.57 -5.48 5.86
N THR A 325 24.49 -4.81 5.46
CA THR A 325 24.54 -3.57 4.68
C THR A 325 23.58 -2.50 5.22
N GLY A 326 23.87 -1.23 4.91
CA GLY A 326 23.04 -0.08 5.30
C GLY A 326 22.80 0.04 6.81
N GLU A 327 21.59 0.45 7.19
CA GLU A 327 21.23 0.69 8.59
C GLU A 327 21.39 -0.54 9.51
N ASP A 328 21.22 -1.76 8.99
CA ASP A 328 21.37 -2.99 9.80
C ASP A 328 22.85 -3.27 10.14
N ARG A 329 23.78 -2.90 9.25
CA ARG A 329 25.23 -2.92 9.51
C ARG A 329 25.59 -1.91 10.60
N ASP A 330 25.14 -0.67 10.44
CA ASP A 330 25.46 0.42 11.37
C ASP A 330 24.91 0.14 12.77
N ALA A 331 23.67 -0.37 12.85
CA ALA A 331 23.05 -0.79 14.09
C ALA A 331 23.77 -1.98 14.76
N ALA A 332 24.33 -2.91 13.98
CA ALA A 332 25.10 -4.02 14.53
C ALA A 332 26.44 -3.55 15.13
N ILE A 333 27.14 -2.64 14.44
CA ILE A 333 28.40 -2.06 14.91
C ILE A 333 28.17 -1.29 16.21
N GLU A 334 27.15 -0.42 16.23
CA GLU A 334 26.82 0.37 17.41
C GLU A 334 26.38 -0.50 18.59
N ALA A 335 25.64 -1.59 18.35
CA ALA A 335 25.29 -2.55 19.39
C ALA A 335 26.52 -3.19 20.04
N ALA A 336 27.53 -3.57 19.24
CA ALA A 336 28.77 -4.13 19.72
C ALA A 336 29.59 -3.11 20.53
N MET A 337 29.65 -1.87 20.05
CA MET A 337 30.29 -0.77 20.78
C MET A 337 29.62 -0.53 22.14
N LEU A 338 28.29 -0.49 22.21
CA LEU A 338 27.55 -0.34 23.46
C LEU A 338 27.78 -1.53 24.41
N ALA A 339 27.73 -2.76 23.90
CA ALA A 339 27.97 -3.96 24.72
C ALA A 339 29.40 -3.97 25.30
N GLY A 340 30.40 -3.59 24.50
CA GLY A 340 31.78 -3.41 24.95
C GLY A 340 31.91 -2.30 26.02
N ALA A 341 31.27 -1.15 25.79
CA ALA A 341 31.29 -0.02 26.72
C ALA A 341 30.67 -0.36 28.08
N LEU A 342 29.57 -1.13 28.11
CA LEU A 342 28.99 -1.59 29.37
C LEU A 342 29.95 -2.50 30.15
N ARG A 343 30.63 -3.43 29.47
CA ARG A 343 31.65 -4.29 30.10
C ARG A 343 32.83 -3.47 30.63
N ALA A 344 33.37 -2.56 29.82
CA ALA A 344 34.48 -1.69 30.20
C ALA A 344 34.14 -0.84 31.43
N LYS A 345 32.96 -0.23 31.43
CA LYS A 345 32.46 0.57 32.55
C LYS A 345 32.24 -0.25 33.82
N ALA A 346 31.71 -1.47 33.71
CA ALA A 346 31.52 -2.36 34.86
C ALA A 346 32.85 -2.75 35.54
N HIS A 347 33.94 -2.86 34.77
CA HIS A 347 35.28 -3.16 35.29
C HIS A 347 36.13 -1.91 35.60
N GLY A 348 35.59 -0.70 35.40
CA GLY A 348 36.34 0.54 35.58
C GLY A 348 37.50 0.74 34.59
N GLN A 349 37.52 0.00 33.48
CA GLN A 349 38.59 0.03 32.49
C GLN A 349 38.25 1.00 31.37
N ARG A 350 38.88 2.18 31.35
CA ARG A 350 38.73 3.12 30.24
C ARG A 350 39.57 2.67 29.03
N PRO A 351 39.02 2.73 27.82
CA PRO A 351 39.79 2.41 26.62
C PRO A 351 40.88 3.44 26.39
N GLU A 352 42.04 2.99 25.90
CA GLU A 352 43.16 3.87 25.50
C GLU A 352 42.78 4.79 24.33
N HIS A 353 41.93 4.28 23.44
CA HIS A 353 41.42 4.97 22.27
C HIS A 353 39.88 5.01 22.29
N PRO A 354 39.29 5.99 23.00
CA PRO A 354 37.85 6.18 22.96
C PRO A 354 37.39 6.68 21.59
N VAL A 355 36.14 6.38 21.22
CA VAL A 355 35.53 6.90 19.98
C VAL A 355 35.06 8.36 20.12
N ASP A 356 35.14 9.12 19.02
CA ASP A 356 34.68 10.53 18.99
C ASP A 356 33.15 10.67 18.95
N THR A 357 32.46 9.68 18.36
CA THR A 357 30.99 9.62 18.28
C THR A 357 30.51 8.23 18.65
N PRO A 358 29.46 8.11 19.48
CA PRO A 358 28.86 6.82 19.80
C PRO A 358 27.96 6.31 18.66
N ARG A 359 27.63 7.17 17.68
CA ARG A 359 26.68 6.86 16.60
C ARG A 359 27.41 6.43 15.35
N VAL A 360 26.92 5.35 14.74
CA VAL A 360 27.40 4.87 13.43
C VAL A 360 26.46 5.33 12.32
N GLY A 361 25.15 5.28 12.53
CA GLY A 361 24.13 5.77 11.60
C GLY A 361 23.44 7.07 12.03
N GLU A 362 23.04 7.88 11.05
CA GLU A 362 22.24 9.10 11.22
C GLU A 362 20.90 8.99 10.49
N PRO A 363 19.84 8.46 11.13
CA PRO A 363 18.52 8.37 10.52
C PRO A 363 17.93 9.75 10.23
N GLU A 364 17.34 9.92 9.04
CA GLU A 364 16.86 11.21 8.53
C GLU A 364 15.54 11.68 9.18
N ASP A 365 14.71 10.75 9.64
CA ASP A 365 13.42 11.05 10.26
C ASP A 365 13.09 10.14 11.46
N LEU A 366 12.01 10.46 12.17
CA LEU A 366 11.58 9.73 13.38
C LEU A 366 11.21 8.26 13.10
N ALA A 367 10.74 7.94 11.89
CA ALA A 367 10.37 6.58 11.54
C ALA A 367 11.62 5.72 11.29
N ALA A 368 12.59 6.28 10.57
CA ALA A 368 13.92 5.70 10.38
C ALA A 368 14.64 5.57 11.73
N GLU A 369 14.55 6.57 12.61
CA GLU A 369 15.11 6.52 13.96
C GLU A 369 14.54 5.36 14.78
N LEU A 370 13.22 5.15 14.72
CA LEU A 370 12.58 4.03 15.41
C LEU A 370 12.99 2.67 14.83
N ALA A 371 13.14 2.57 13.50
CA ALA A 371 13.61 1.36 12.84
C ALA A 371 15.06 1.03 13.22
N TYR A 372 15.94 2.03 13.21
CA TYR A 372 17.33 1.93 13.62
C TYR A 372 17.47 1.45 15.06
N HIS A 373 16.79 2.10 16.03
CA HIS A 373 16.86 1.70 17.44
C HIS A 373 16.34 0.27 17.68
N ARG A 374 15.38 -0.21 16.88
CA ARG A 374 14.92 -1.60 16.96
C ARG A 374 15.97 -2.57 16.43
N ALA A 375 16.62 -2.25 15.32
CA ALA A 375 17.73 -3.05 14.80
C ALA A 375 18.86 -3.12 15.84
N LEU A 376 19.21 -1.97 16.42
CA LEU A 376 20.19 -1.83 17.50
C LEU A 376 19.82 -2.72 18.71
N ALA A 377 18.58 -2.60 19.22
CA ALA A 377 18.13 -3.39 20.37
C ALA A 377 18.15 -4.90 20.10
N ARG A 378 17.85 -5.33 18.86
CA ARG A 378 17.95 -6.76 18.48
C ARG A 378 19.40 -7.25 18.50
N HIS A 379 20.33 -6.53 17.86
CA HIS A 379 21.74 -6.93 17.83
C HIS A 379 22.36 -6.87 19.22
N PHE A 380 22.05 -5.83 20.00
CA PHE A 380 22.47 -5.72 21.39
C PHE A 380 21.95 -6.87 22.24
N GLY A 381 20.66 -7.22 22.11
CA GLY A 381 20.07 -8.35 22.84
C GLY A 381 20.75 -9.69 22.54
N ARG A 382 21.19 -9.92 21.30
CA ARG A 382 21.95 -11.13 20.93
C ARG A 382 23.32 -11.17 21.62
N LEU A 383 24.04 -10.04 21.59
CA LEU A 383 25.35 -9.93 22.23
C LEU A 383 25.31 -10.02 23.75
N HIS A 384 24.20 -9.55 24.36
CA HIS A 384 24.02 -9.57 25.80
C HIS A 384 23.50 -10.92 26.32
N ALA A 385 22.85 -11.71 25.48
CA ALA A 385 22.39 -13.06 25.79
C ALA A 385 23.48 -14.14 25.56
N ALA A 386 24.52 -13.83 24.77
CA ALA A 386 25.64 -14.73 24.58
C ALA A 386 26.43 -14.90 25.90
N PRO A 387 26.67 -16.14 26.37
CA PRO A 387 27.53 -16.36 27.52
C PRO A 387 28.94 -15.82 27.22
N ALA A 388 29.56 -15.16 28.20
CA ALA A 388 30.93 -14.69 28.07
C ALA A 388 31.83 -15.91 27.78
N GLU A 389 32.41 -15.99 26.59
CA GLU A 389 33.45 -16.98 26.31
C GLU A 389 34.62 -16.74 27.28
N PRO A 390 35.17 -17.79 27.92
CA PRO A 390 36.35 -17.66 28.74
C PRO A 390 37.53 -17.32 27.81
N THR A 391 38.02 -16.09 27.90
CA THR A 391 39.27 -15.66 27.26
C THR A 391 40.40 -16.60 27.68
N GLY A 392 41.03 -17.22 26.68
CA GLY A 392 42.06 -18.24 26.85
C GLY A 392 43.20 -17.81 27.77
N GLU A 393 43.60 -18.78 28.59
CA GLU A 393 44.76 -18.73 29.48
C GLU A 393 46.06 -18.63 28.66
N PRO A 394 47.03 -17.78 29.06
CA PRO A 394 48.29 -17.65 28.33
C PRO A 394 49.16 -18.89 28.55
N ALA A 395 49.54 -19.56 27.46
CA ALA A 395 50.53 -20.62 27.48
C ALA A 395 51.84 -20.10 28.08
N ARG A 396 52.19 -20.60 29.27
CA ARG A 396 53.47 -20.38 29.93
C ARG A 396 54.59 -20.91 29.04
N ALA A 397 55.61 -20.07 28.87
CA ALA A 397 56.88 -20.40 28.28
C ALA A 397 57.52 -21.59 29.02
N ALA A 398 57.94 -22.61 28.26
CA ALA A 398 58.92 -23.59 28.68
C ALA A 398 60.18 -23.35 27.84
N GLY A 399 61.19 -22.76 28.47
CA GLY A 399 62.55 -22.72 27.97
C GLY A 399 63.47 -23.13 29.11
N GLU A 400 64.13 -24.27 28.96
CA GLU A 400 65.39 -24.67 29.62
C GLU A 400 65.81 -26.00 28.95
N THR A 401 66.61 -25.98 27.89
CA THR A 401 68.09 -26.07 27.90
C THR A 401 68.64 -27.05 28.94
N THR A 402 68.88 -28.30 28.52
CA THR A 402 69.88 -29.18 29.13
C THR A 402 70.91 -29.57 28.07
N GLY A 403 72.09 -28.99 28.19
CA GLY A 403 73.35 -29.57 27.71
C GLY A 403 74.06 -30.21 28.90
N GLY A 404 74.50 -31.44 28.72
CA GLY A 404 75.19 -32.29 29.69
C GLY A 404 75.32 -33.69 29.12
#